data_AF-A0A8H6WI73-F1
#
_entry.id   AF-A0A8H6WI73-F1
#
_cell.length_a   1.000
_cell.length_b   1.000
_cell.length_c   1.000
_cell.angle_alpha   90.00
_cell.angle_beta   90.00
_cell.angle_gamma   90.00
#
_symmetry.space_group_name_H-M   'P 1'
#
loop_
_entity.id
_entity.type
_entity.pdbx_description
1 polymer ?
#
loop_
_entity_poly.entity_id
_entity_poly.type
_entity_poly.pdbx_seq_one_letter_code
_entity_poly.pdbx_strand_id
1 'polypeptide(L)'
;MARMEEGVTKAAAKYTEGYEALVHLKGKRYAPEFQKLDKAHLNTRIEIESDEDAARSLRTADGSRPTREETAAKKKKTKTAPISWIWAAGGQADGVELHDSMRVEWAKARARKERWNEEVELLREEMKRVMRSLKWEASEWQKRADEVRSDVDGTTAAGIRAYALRNVYLHTEFIVRFREEWDKTMGAAVRHWAAEEEREILEGTFMAEGM
;
A
#
# COMPACT_ATOMS: atom_id res chain seq x y z
N MET A 1 3.18 -22.09 17.42
CA MET A 1 1.80 -22.56 17.14
C MET A 1 1.33 -23.58 18.16
N ALA A 2 1.96 -24.77 18.30
CA ALA A 2 1.53 -25.83 19.22
C ALA A 2 1.32 -25.40 20.70
N ARG A 3 2.24 -24.61 21.27
CA ARG A 3 2.12 -24.11 22.67
C ARG A 3 0.95 -23.14 22.87
N MET A 4 0.60 -22.37 21.84
CA MET A 4 -0.55 -21.45 21.88
C MET A 4 -1.85 -22.22 21.79
N GLU A 5 -1.92 -23.23 20.93
CA GLU A 5 -3.08 -24.12 20.81
C GLU A 5 -3.33 -24.91 22.12
N GLU A 6 -2.26 -25.37 22.77
CA GLU A 6 -2.33 -26.01 24.09
C GLU A 6 -2.85 -25.07 25.18
N GLY A 7 -2.44 -23.79 25.17
CA GLY A 7 -2.96 -22.78 26.10
C GLY A 7 -4.45 -22.49 25.88
N VAL A 8 -4.86 -22.33 24.62
CA VAL A 8 -6.27 -22.08 24.24
C VAL A 8 -7.17 -23.25 24.63
N THR A 9 -6.73 -24.48 24.38
CA THR A 9 -7.50 -25.69 24.75
C THR A 9 -7.64 -25.85 26.27
N LYS A 10 -6.58 -25.61 27.04
CA LYS A 10 -6.63 -25.60 28.52
C LYS A 10 -7.60 -24.55 29.05
N ALA A 11 -7.55 -23.33 28.51
CA ALA A 11 -8.46 -22.26 28.91
C ALA A 11 -9.92 -22.58 28.54
N ALA A 12 -10.16 -23.15 27.36
CA ALA A 12 -11.48 -23.56 26.92
C ALA A 12 -12.06 -24.64 27.83
N ALA A 13 -11.29 -25.67 28.19
CA ALA A 13 -11.73 -26.75 29.08
C ALA A 13 -12.12 -26.21 30.47
N LYS A 14 -11.32 -25.29 31.02
CA LYS A 14 -11.60 -24.65 32.31
C LYS A 14 -12.90 -23.84 32.26
N TYR A 15 -13.13 -23.09 31.18
CA TYR A 15 -14.37 -22.33 31.01
C TYR A 15 -15.58 -23.24 30.88
N THR A 16 -15.50 -24.32 30.10
CA THR A 16 -16.62 -25.26 29.94
C THR A 16 -16.96 -25.98 31.24
N GLU A 17 -15.97 -26.41 32.02
CA GLU A 17 -16.15 -27.03 33.33
C GLU A 17 -16.81 -26.05 34.32
N GLY A 18 -16.33 -24.81 34.37
CA GLY A 18 -16.93 -23.77 35.20
C GLY A 18 -18.36 -23.43 34.80
N TYR A 19 -18.65 -23.37 33.50
CA TYR A 19 -19.99 -23.13 32.98
C TYR A 19 -20.95 -24.27 33.34
N GLU A 20 -20.54 -25.53 33.19
CA GLU A 20 -21.34 -26.69 33.58
C GLU A 20 -21.63 -26.69 35.08
N ALA A 21 -20.62 -26.47 35.92
CA ALA A 21 -20.79 -26.35 37.38
C ALA A 21 -21.75 -25.22 37.76
N LEU A 22 -21.64 -24.05 37.11
CA LEU A 22 -22.53 -22.91 37.33
C LEU A 22 -23.98 -23.24 36.96
N VAL A 23 -24.20 -23.88 35.81
CA VAL A 23 -25.53 -24.32 35.35
C VAL A 23 -26.13 -25.36 36.30
N HIS A 24 -25.30 -26.28 36.82
CA HIS A 24 -25.73 -27.26 37.82
C HIS A 24 -26.18 -26.61 39.13
N LEU A 25 -25.47 -25.58 39.61
CA LEU A 25 -25.76 -24.93 40.90
C LEU A 25 -26.90 -23.91 40.83
N LYS A 26 -26.97 -23.12 39.76
CA LYS A 26 -27.88 -21.95 39.65
C LYS A 26 -28.96 -22.08 38.57
N GLY A 27 -28.93 -23.17 37.80
CA GLY A 27 -29.88 -23.44 36.71
C GLY A 27 -29.61 -22.60 35.45
N LYS A 28 -30.45 -22.79 34.42
CA LYS A 28 -30.27 -22.20 33.07
C LYS A 28 -30.53 -20.68 32.97
N ARG A 29 -30.86 -20.00 34.07
CA ARG A 29 -31.21 -18.56 34.04
C ARG A 29 -30.02 -17.64 33.78
N TYR A 30 -28.80 -18.15 33.91
CA TYR A 30 -27.54 -17.41 33.69
C TYR A 30 -26.94 -17.60 32.30
N ALA A 31 -27.58 -18.38 31.41
CA ALA A 31 -27.19 -18.52 30.01
C ALA A 31 -27.00 -17.20 29.23
N PRO A 32 -27.71 -16.08 29.53
CA PRO A 32 -27.41 -14.79 28.91
C PRO A 32 -26.15 -14.09 29.48
N GLU A 33 -25.78 -14.34 30.74
CA GLU A 33 -24.57 -13.75 31.34
C GLU A 33 -23.31 -14.51 30.94
N PHE A 34 -23.40 -15.83 30.80
CA PHE A 34 -22.30 -16.68 30.37
C PHE A 34 -22.75 -17.55 29.21
N GLN A 35 -22.16 -17.35 28.04
CA GLN A 35 -22.52 -18.12 26.85
C GLN A 35 -21.81 -19.47 26.83
N LYS A 36 -22.49 -20.48 26.28
CA LYS A 36 -21.87 -21.79 26.06
C LYS A 36 -20.74 -21.67 25.03
N LEU A 37 -19.55 -22.15 25.41
CA LEU A 37 -18.39 -22.18 24.53
C LEU A 37 -18.39 -23.46 23.69
N ASP A 38 -18.77 -23.35 22.42
CA ASP A 38 -18.62 -24.44 21.44
C ASP A 38 -17.26 -24.38 20.72
N LYS A 39 -16.81 -25.52 20.19
CA LYS A 39 -15.53 -25.63 19.46
C LYS A 39 -15.47 -24.70 18.24
N ALA A 40 -16.61 -24.36 17.64
CA ALA A 40 -16.71 -23.43 16.52
C ALA A 40 -16.35 -21.98 16.90
N HIS A 41 -16.44 -21.62 18.18
CA HIS A 41 -16.11 -20.29 18.69
C HIS A 41 -14.60 -20.11 18.92
N LEU A 42 -13.84 -21.21 19.00
CA LEU A 42 -12.38 -21.21 19.13
C LEU A 42 -11.73 -21.11 17.75
N ASN A 43 -12.13 -20.11 16.96
CA ASN A 43 -11.53 -19.89 15.67
C ASN A 43 -10.23 -19.10 15.87
N THR A 44 -9.12 -19.81 16.02
CA THR A 44 -7.76 -19.23 16.09
C THR A 44 -7.21 -18.86 14.71
N ARG A 45 -7.97 -19.19 13.66
CA ARG A 45 -7.61 -18.90 12.29
C ARG A 45 -8.03 -17.46 11.98
N ILE A 46 -7.11 -16.53 12.19
CA ILE A 46 -7.13 -15.27 11.44
C ILE A 46 -6.90 -15.72 9.99
N GLU A 47 -8.00 -15.89 9.25
CA GLU A 47 -7.89 -16.08 7.80
C GLU A 47 -7.29 -14.79 7.27
N ILE A 48 -6.00 -14.83 6.93
CA ILE A 48 -5.36 -13.78 6.16
C ILE A 48 -6.04 -13.86 4.80
N GLU A 49 -7.05 -13.01 4.58
CA GLU A 49 -7.59 -12.82 3.24
C GLU A 49 -6.42 -12.37 2.36
N SER A 50 -6.22 -13.08 1.24
CA SER A 50 -5.27 -12.66 0.24
C SER A 50 -5.69 -11.27 -0.28
N ASP A 51 -4.73 -10.41 -0.59
CA ASP A 51 -5.00 -9.09 -1.19
C ASP A 51 -5.88 -9.21 -2.45
N GLU A 52 -5.76 -10.32 -3.18
CA GLU A 52 -6.62 -10.64 -4.33
C GLU A 52 -8.10 -10.86 -3.95
N ASP A 53 -8.36 -11.50 -2.81
CA ASP A 53 -9.71 -11.75 -2.30
C ASP A 53 -10.34 -10.48 -1.73
N ALA A 54 -9.54 -9.67 -1.01
CA ALA A 54 -9.95 -8.37 -0.50
C ALA A 54 -10.30 -7.40 -1.65
N ALA A 55 -9.46 -7.35 -2.69
CA ALA A 55 -9.70 -6.52 -3.87
C ALA A 55 -10.98 -6.94 -4.63
N ARG A 56 -11.25 -8.25 -4.75
CA ARG A 56 -12.51 -8.76 -5.32
C ARG A 56 -13.73 -8.35 -4.48
N SER A 57 -13.64 -8.46 -3.16
CA SER A 57 -14.72 -8.12 -2.23
C SER A 57 -15.11 -6.63 -2.34
N LEU A 58 -14.11 -5.75 -2.38
CA LEU A 58 -14.31 -4.31 -2.57
C LEU A 58 -14.98 -3.99 -3.91
N ARG A 59 -14.56 -4.64 -5.01
CA ARG A 59 -15.20 -4.45 -6.32
C ARG A 59 -16.66 -4.90 -6.34
N THR A 60 -16.99 -6.01 -5.67
CA THR A 60 -18.39 -6.45 -5.55
C THR A 60 -19.24 -5.49 -4.72
N ALA A 61 -18.67 -4.86 -3.69
CA ALA A 61 -19.36 -3.85 -2.90
C ALA A 61 -19.57 -2.53 -3.67
N ASP A 62 -18.61 -2.17 -4.53
CA ASP A 62 -18.63 -0.97 -5.38
C ASP A 62 -19.36 -1.17 -6.73
N GLY A 63 -19.80 -2.39 -7.04
CA GLY A 63 -20.51 -2.73 -8.28
C GLY A 63 -19.63 -2.71 -9.55
N SER A 64 -18.31 -2.66 -9.40
CA SER A 64 -17.35 -2.60 -10.51
C SER A 64 -17.16 -3.96 -11.21
N ARG A 65 -17.09 -3.97 -12.55
CA ARG A 65 -17.01 -5.19 -13.38
C ARG A 65 -15.56 -5.69 -13.52
N PRO A 66 -15.28 -7.01 -13.46
CA PRO A 66 -13.93 -7.55 -13.58
C PRO A 66 -13.32 -7.28 -14.96
N THR A 67 -11.99 -7.15 -15.01
CA THR A 67 -11.23 -6.97 -16.26
C THR A 67 -11.10 -8.29 -17.01
N ARG A 68 -10.91 -8.20 -18.34
CA ARG A 68 -10.94 -9.33 -19.29
C ARG A 68 -9.85 -10.41 -19.04
N GLU A 69 -8.82 -10.10 -18.27
CA GLU A 69 -7.66 -10.99 -18.01
C GLU A 69 -7.76 -11.75 -16.67
N GLU A 70 -8.74 -11.45 -15.83
CA GLU A 70 -8.91 -12.15 -14.56
C GLU A 70 -9.48 -13.56 -14.80
N THR A 71 -8.65 -14.59 -14.61
CA THR A 71 -9.14 -15.97 -14.62
C THR A 71 -10.14 -16.15 -13.48
N ALA A 72 -11.28 -16.76 -13.80
CA ALA A 72 -12.33 -17.07 -12.83
C ALA A 72 -11.85 -18.16 -11.86
N ALA A 73 -11.01 -17.79 -10.88
CA ALA A 73 -10.68 -18.64 -9.76
C ALA A 73 -12.01 -18.96 -9.05
N LYS A 74 -12.43 -20.23 -9.11
CA LYS A 74 -13.62 -20.70 -8.41
C LYS A 74 -13.45 -20.34 -6.93
N LYS A 75 -14.36 -19.53 -6.39
CA LYS A 75 -14.49 -19.30 -4.95
C LYS A 75 -14.40 -20.66 -4.26
N LYS A 76 -13.29 -20.96 -3.59
CA LYS A 76 -13.35 -21.90 -2.47
C LYS A 76 -14.30 -21.20 -1.51
N LYS A 77 -15.53 -21.70 -1.39
CA LYS A 77 -16.44 -21.31 -0.32
C LYS A 77 -15.80 -21.79 0.97
N THR A 78 -14.77 -21.11 1.46
CA THR A 78 -14.54 -21.07 2.89
C THR A 78 -15.83 -20.47 3.42
N LYS A 79 -16.58 -21.26 4.18
CA LYS A 79 -17.70 -20.69 4.93
C LYS A 79 -17.03 -19.67 5.82
N THR A 80 -17.19 -18.38 5.53
CA THR A 80 -16.74 -17.31 6.42
C THR A 80 -17.41 -17.62 7.74
N ALA A 81 -16.66 -18.23 8.66
CA ALA A 81 -17.22 -18.59 9.93
C ALA A 81 -17.70 -17.27 10.53
N PRO A 82 -18.97 -17.16 10.97
CA PRO A 82 -19.41 -15.95 11.64
C PRO A 82 -18.40 -15.65 12.75
N ILE A 83 -17.99 -14.38 12.85
CA ILE A 83 -17.00 -13.97 13.85
C ILE A 83 -17.47 -14.49 15.20
N SER A 84 -16.60 -15.23 15.89
CA SER A 84 -16.96 -15.84 17.17
C SER A 84 -17.46 -14.74 18.10
N TRP A 85 -18.51 -14.99 18.88
CA TRP A 85 -19.03 -14.02 19.85
C TRP A 85 -17.98 -13.56 20.87
N ILE A 86 -16.93 -14.37 21.08
CA ILE A 86 -15.76 -14.03 21.91
C ILE A 86 -14.97 -12.85 21.31
N TRP A 87 -14.99 -12.72 19.99
CA TRP A 87 -14.34 -11.66 19.21
C TRP A 87 -15.33 -10.60 18.73
N ALA A 88 -16.64 -10.82 18.90
CA ALA A 88 -17.62 -9.76 18.76
C ALA A 88 -17.43 -8.79 19.93
N ALA A 89 -17.32 -7.48 19.65
CA ALA A 89 -17.20 -6.47 20.68
C ALA A 89 -18.33 -6.65 21.70
N GLY A 90 -17.98 -6.94 22.96
CA GLY A 90 -18.90 -7.23 24.05
C GLY A 90 -19.75 -8.48 23.81
N GLY A 91 -19.59 -9.53 24.63
CA GLY A 91 -20.57 -10.61 24.68
C GLY A 91 -21.96 -10.00 24.89
N GLN A 92 -22.80 -10.05 23.84
CA GLN A 92 -24.05 -9.30 23.78
C GLN A 92 -23.90 -7.77 23.92
N ALA A 93 -23.02 -7.13 23.15
CA ALA A 93 -23.00 -5.66 23.11
C ALA A 93 -24.35 -5.11 22.66
N ASP A 94 -24.90 -4.20 23.46
CA ASP A 94 -25.86 -3.23 22.96
C ASP A 94 -25.25 -2.56 21.72
N GLY A 95 -26.08 -2.30 20.70
CA GLY A 95 -25.61 -1.88 19.37
C GLY A 95 -24.72 -0.62 19.34
N VAL A 96 -24.56 0.08 20.46
CA VAL A 96 -23.71 1.26 20.67
C VAL A 96 -22.21 0.90 20.73
N GLU A 97 -21.78 -0.10 21.52
CA GLU A 97 -20.36 -0.46 21.64
C GLU A 97 -19.81 -1.11 20.34
N LEU A 98 -20.66 -1.88 19.66
CA LEU A 98 -20.36 -2.39 18.33
C LEU A 98 -20.21 -1.25 17.32
N HIS A 99 -21.04 -0.20 17.43
CA HIS A 99 -20.95 0.97 16.57
C HIS A 99 -19.64 1.75 16.79
N ASP A 100 -19.17 1.87 18.03
CA ASP A 100 -17.96 2.62 18.34
C ASP A 100 -16.69 1.87 17.92
N SER A 101 -16.62 0.56 18.15
CA SER A 101 -15.52 -0.27 17.62
C SER A 101 -15.47 -0.24 16.09
N MET A 102 -16.63 -0.33 15.41
CA MET A 102 -16.72 -0.21 13.95
C MET A 102 -16.29 1.18 13.45
N ARG A 103 -16.67 2.26 14.15
CA ARG A 103 -16.23 3.63 13.83
C ARG A 103 -14.72 3.78 13.94
N VAL A 104 -14.10 3.19 14.98
CA VAL A 104 -12.65 3.21 15.16
C VAL A 104 -11.95 2.46 14.02
N GLU A 105 -12.42 1.27 13.66
CA GLU A 105 -11.83 0.52 12.53
C GLU A 105 -12.04 1.24 11.19
N TRP A 106 -13.20 1.84 10.97
CA TRP A 106 -13.44 2.69 9.80
C TRP A 106 -12.51 3.89 9.77
N ALA A 107 -12.32 4.60 10.89
CA ALA A 107 -11.42 5.74 10.98
C ALA A 107 -9.97 5.33 10.71
N LYS A 108 -9.52 4.18 11.24
CA LYS A 108 -8.19 3.61 10.94
C LYS A 108 -8.05 3.27 9.46
N ALA A 109 -9.04 2.61 8.87
CA ALA A 109 -9.02 2.24 7.45
C ALA A 109 -8.98 3.49 6.56
N ARG A 110 -9.79 4.51 6.90
CA ARG A 110 -9.79 5.80 6.23
C ARG A 110 -8.44 6.50 6.34
N ALA A 111 -7.85 6.58 7.53
CA ALA A 111 -6.54 7.20 7.72
C ALA A 111 -5.43 6.47 6.94
N ARG A 112 -5.48 5.13 6.83
CA ARG A 112 -4.55 4.38 5.97
C ARG A 112 -4.76 4.70 4.49
N LYS A 113 -6.01 4.82 4.04
CA LYS A 113 -6.33 5.21 2.65
C LYS A 113 -5.81 6.62 2.34
N GLU A 114 -6.06 7.59 3.24
CA GLU A 114 -5.60 8.97 3.07
C GLU A 114 -4.06 9.02 3.02
N ARG A 115 -3.36 8.37 3.96
CA ARG A 115 -1.90 8.25 3.92
C ARG A 115 -1.38 7.61 2.64
N TRP A 116 -2.01 6.52 2.18
CA TRP A 116 -1.61 5.86 0.94
C TRP A 116 -1.73 6.81 -0.26
N ASN A 117 -2.80 7.61 -0.32
CA ASN A 117 -2.95 8.59 -1.38
C ASN A 117 -1.85 9.66 -1.32
N GLU A 118 -1.53 10.17 -0.13
CA GLU A 118 -0.41 11.11 0.08
C GLU A 118 0.93 10.50 -0.37
N GLU A 119 1.21 9.25 0.00
CA GLU A 119 2.43 8.54 -0.40
C GLU A 119 2.53 8.38 -1.92
N VAL A 120 1.42 8.09 -2.59
CA VAL A 120 1.37 8.00 -4.06
C VAL A 120 1.63 9.37 -4.71
N GLU A 121 1.08 10.45 -4.16
CA GLU A 121 1.34 11.81 -4.64
C GLU A 121 2.80 12.23 -4.43
N LEU A 122 3.36 11.95 -3.25
CA LEU A 122 4.76 12.22 -2.93
C LEU A 122 5.71 11.44 -3.85
N LEU A 123 5.43 10.16 -4.12
CA LEU A 123 6.25 9.34 -5.01
C LEU A 123 6.27 9.92 -6.44
N ARG A 124 5.13 10.41 -6.93
CA ARG A 124 5.05 11.06 -8.25
C ARG A 124 5.90 12.32 -8.29
N GLU A 125 5.80 13.15 -7.26
CA GLU A 125 6.62 14.37 -7.18
C GLU A 125 8.12 14.03 -7.09
N GLU A 126 8.48 12.97 -6.38
CA GLU A 126 9.87 12.52 -6.29
C GLU A 126 10.39 12.04 -7.66
N MET A 127 9.60 11.29 -8.42
CA MET A 127 9.93 10.91 -9.80
C MET A 127 10.22 12.15 -10.67
N LYS A 128 9.39 13.20 -10.57
CA LYS A 128 9.61 14.47 -11.28
C LYS A 128 10.90 15.15 -10.84
N ARG A 129 11.14 15.22 -9.53
CA ARG A 129 12.35 15.83 -8.96
C ARG A 129 13.60 15.11 -9.44
N VAL A 130 13.62 13.78 -9.44
CA VAL A 130 14.76 13.00 -9.95
C VAL A 130 15.03 13.35 -11.42
N MET A 131 14.01 13.43 -12.28
CA MET A 131 14.22 13.84 -13.68
C MET A 131 14.77 15.26 -13.80
N ARG A 132 14.24 16.22 -13.03
CA ARG A 132 14.71 17.62 -13.05
C ARG A 132 16.16 17.72 -12.55
N SER A 133 16.50 17.03 -11.47
CA SER A 133 17.86 16.98 -10.93
C SER A 133 18.85 16.41 -11.94
N LEU A 134 18.51 15.27 -12.58
CA LEU A 134 19.39 14.67 -13.60
C LEU A 134 19.58 15.60 -14.82
N LYS A 135 18.53 16.31 -15.26
CA LYS A 135 18.63 17.28 -16.36
C LYS A 135 19.54 18.45 -15.98
N TRP A 136 19.40 18.95 -14.75
CA TRP A 136 20.25 20.00 -14.23
C TRP A 136 21.70 19.54 -14.10
N GLU A 137 21.95 18.35 -13.56
CA GLU A 137 23.30 17.78 -13.49
C GLU A 137 23.93 17.58 -14.87
N ALA A 138 23.15 17.10 -15.85
CA ALA A 138 23.61 16.98 -17.23
C ALA A 138 24.02 18.34 -17.84
N SER A 139 23.25 19.40 -17.59
CA SER A 139 23.60 20.74 -18.09
C SER A 139 24.83 21.32 -17.41
N GLU A 140 25.01 21.07 -16.11
CA GLU A 140 26.23 21.46 -15.38
C GLU A 140 27.46 20.70 -15.89
N TRP A 141 27.34 19.40 -16.19
CA TRP A 141 28.41 18.65 -16.83
C TRP A 141 28.72 19.13 -18.26
N GLN A 142 27.71 19.56 -19.01
CA GLN A 142 27.89 20.12 -20.35
C GLN A 142 28.68 21.43 -20.27
N LYS A 143 28.32 22.34 -19.36
CA LYS A 143 29.08 23.58 -19.12
C LYS A 143 30.54 23.28 -18.80
N ARG A 144 30.81 22.29 -17.94
CA ARG A 144 32.19 21.86 -17.63
C ARG A 144 32.95 21.30 -18.83
N ALA A 145 32.26 20.71 -19.80
CA ALA A 145 32.87 20.22 -21.04
C ALA A 145 33.18 21.35 -22.02
N ASP A 146 32.42 22.44 -21.97
CA ASP A 146 32.57 23.60 -22.85
C ASP A 146 33.55 24.64 -22.27
N GLU A 147 33.58 24.78 -20.95
CA GLU A 147 34.43 25.71 -20.19
C GLU A 147 35.66 25.02 -19.59
N VAL A 148 36.32 24.15 -20.36
CA VAL A 148 37.57 23.53 -19.90
C VAL A 148 38.62 24.63 -19.72
N ARG A 149 39.23 24.66 -18.54
CA ARG A 149 40.21 25.70 -18.19
C ARG A 149 41.35 25.75 -19.21
N SER A 150 41.78 26.96 -19.56
CA SER A 150 42.85 27.18 -20.54
C SER A 150 44.27 27.01 -19.96
N ASP A 151 44.40 26.79 -18.65
CA ASP A 151 45.67 26.68 -17.93
C ASP A 151 46.25 25.26 -17.92
N VAL A 152 45.53 24.28 -18.47
CA VAL A 152 45.94 22.86 -18.52
C VAL A 152 46.47 22.47 -19.90
N ASP A 153 47.41 21.54 -19.94
CA ASP A 153 47.91 20.93 -21.18
C ASP A 153 46.76 20.36 -22.03
N GLY A 154 46.91 20.39 -23.36
CA GLY A 154 45.89 19.97 -24.31
C GLY A 154 45.43 18.52 -24.14
N THR A 155 46.32 17.60 -23.73
CA THR A 155 45.92 16.20 -23.48
C THR A 155 45.08 16.08 -22.21
N THR A 156 45.43 16.84 -21.17
CA THR A 156 44.66 16.89 -19.91
C THR A 156 43.31 17.56 -20.13
N ALA A 157 43.27 18.66 -20.89
CA ALA A 157 42.04 19.34 -21.27
C ALA A 157 41.10 18.42 -22.06
N ALA A 158 41.64 17.65 -23.01
CA ALA A 158 40.86 16.65 -23.75
C ALA A 158 40.29 15.56 -22.84
N GLY A 159 41.07 15.09 -21.86
CA GLY A 159 40.63 14.11 -20.86
C GLY A 159 39.50 14.62 -19.96
N ILE A 160 39.62 15.85 -19.45
CA ILE A 160 38.59 16.52 -18.65
C ILE A 160 37.30 16.66 -19.47
N ARG A 161 37.42 17.13 -20.71
CA ARG A 161 36.29 17.26 -21.63
C ARG A 161 35.60 15.92 -21.88
N ALA A 162 36.36 14.88 -22.20
CA ALA A 162 35.83 13.55 -22.44
C ALA A 162 35.10 12.98 -21.22
N TYR A 163 35.65 13.18 -20.01
CA TYR A 163 35.00 12.77 -18.78
C TYR A 163 33.69 13.54 -18.51
N ALA A 164 33.68 14.85 -18.72
CA ALA A 164 32.49 15.67 -18.58
C ALA A 164 31.40 15.23 -19.58
N LEU A 165 31.73 15.06 -20.86
CA LEU A 165 30.81 14.57 -21.89
C LEU A 165 30.27 13.16 -21.58
N ARG A 166 31.10 12.26 -21.03
CA ARG A 166 30.63 10.96 -20.55
C ARG A 166 29.58 11.10 -19.45
N ASN A 167 29.77 12.03 -18.52
CA ASN A 167 28.77 12.29 -17.48
C ASN A 167 27.48 12.84 -18.08
N VAL A 168 27.54 13.79 -19.03
CA VAL A 168 26.35 14.25 -19.76
C VAL A 168 25.58 13.06 -20.34
N TYR A 169 26.26 12.19 -21.08
CA TYR A 169 25.66 10.98 -21.66
C TYR A 169 25.00 10.09 -20.60
N LEU A 170 25.68 9.81 -19.49
CA LEU A 170 25.14 8.96 -18.42
C LEU A 170 23.87 9.54 -17.79
N HIS A 171 23.84 10.83 -17.48
CA HIS A 171 22.66 11.45 -16.87
C HIS A 171 21.50 11.49 -17.85
N THR A 172 21.76 11.75 -19.15
CA THR A 172 20.73 11.65 -20.19
C THR A 172 20.19 10.24 -20.35
N GLU A 173 21.05 9.21 -20.28
CA GLU A 173 20.63 7.81 -20.34
C GLU A 173 19.79 7.43 -19.11
N PHE A 174 20.17 7.87 -17.91
CA PHE A 174 19.38 7.63 -16.70
C PHE A 174 17.98 8.24 -16.79
N ILE A 175 17.85 9.45 -17.34
CA ILE A 175 16.53 10.07 -17.57
C ILE A 175 15.66 9.19 -18.45
N VAL A 176 16.20 8.71 -19.58
CA VAL A 176 15.46 7.84 -20.51
C VAL A 176 15.06 6.54 -19.82
N ARG A 177 16.00 5.87 -19.15
CA ARG A 177 15.76 4.59 -18.46
C ARG A 177 14.74 4.70 -17.33
N PHE A 178 14.83 5.74 -16.50
CA PHE A 178 13.86 5.96 -15.43
C PHE A 178 12.49 6.27 -15.98
N ARG A 179 12.39 7.08 -17.04
CA ARG A 179 11.11 7.35 -17.70
C ARG A 179 10.48 6.09 -18.27
N GLU A 180 11.25 5.29 -19.00
CA GLU A 180 10.78 4.00 -19.54
C GLU A 180 10.28 3.06 -18.43
N GLU A 181 11.02 2.97 -17.32
CA GLU A 181 10.67 2.06 -16.23
C GLU A 181 9.45 2.54 -15.44
N TRP A 182 9.34 3.85 -15.20
CA TRP A 182 8.17 4.43 -14.55
C TRP A 182 6.93 4.38 -15.44
N ASP A 183 7.07 4.57 -16.76
CA ASP A 183 5.94 4.45 -17.70
C ASP A 183 5.40 3.01 -17.77
N LYS A 184 6.26 1.99 -17.61
CA LYS A 184 5.83 0.57 -17.51
C LYS A 184 5.09 0.27 -16.22
N THR A 185 5.64 0.72 -15.09
CA THR A 185 5.14 0.37 -13.75
C THR A 185 3.90 1.16 -13.37
N MET A 186 3.70 2.34 -13.95
CA MET A 186 2.53 3.17 -13.71
C MET A 186 1.32 2.67 -14.50
N GLY A 187 0.22 2.42 -13.78
CA GLY A 187 -1.06 2.02 -14.37
C GLY A 187 -1.60 3.05 -15.37
N ALA A 188 -2.40 2.60 -16.34
CA ALA A 188 -2.93 3.42 -17.44
C ALA A 188 -3.56 4.75 -17.01
N ALA A 189 -4.26 4.73 -15.87
CA ALA A 189 -4.92 5.89 -15.30
C ALA A 189 -3.93 6.97 -14.82
N VAL A 190 -2.69 6.61 -14.53
CA VAL A 190 -1.67 7.57 -14.07
C VAL A 190 -0.88 8.11 -15.25
N ARG A 191 -0.64 7.34 -16.33
CA ARG A 191 0.21 7.67 -17.50
C ARG A 191 -0.06 9.02 -18.19
N HIS A 192 -1.22 9.63 -18.01
CA HIS A 192 -1.59 10.92 -18.65
C HIS A 192 -0.80 12.14 -18.13
N TRP A 193 -0.16 12.02 -16.96
CA TRP A 193 0.60 13.09 -16.28
C TRP A 193 1.86 13.58 -17.00
N ALA A 194 2.55 12.72 -17.75
CA ALA A 194 3.83 13.05 -18.36
C ALA A 194 3.70 13.99 -19.58
N ALA A 195 2.48 14.18 -20.10
CA ALA A 195 2.21 14.94 -21.33
C ALA A 195 1.67 16.37 -21.09
N GLU A 196 1.26 16.71 -19.86
CA GLU A 196 0.78 18.06 -19.51
C GLU A 196 1.93 18.98 -19.08
N GLU A 197 2.90 18.48 -18.30
CA GLU A 197 4.05 19.29 -17.86
C GLU A 197 5.08 19.57 -18.97
N GLU A 198 5.18 18.72 -20.00
CA GLU A 198 6.03 19.00 -21.17
C GLU A 198 5.53 20.23 -21.97
N ARG A 199 4.22 20.52 -21.95
CA ARG A 199 3.69 21.75 -22.58
C ARG A 199 3.97 22.98 -21.74
N GLU A 200 3.79 22.90 -20.44
CA GLU A 200 4.00 24.03 -19.52
C GLU A 200 5.49 24.41 -19.39
N ILE A 201 6.40 23.43 -19.44
CA ILE A 201 7.85 23.68 -19.42
C ILE A 201 8.34 24.27 -20.76
N LEU A 202 7.76 23.87 -21.90
CA LEU A 202 8.09 24.43 -23.22
C LEU A 202 7.47 25.83 -23.45
N GLU A 203 6.27 26.09 -22.93
CA GLU A 203 5.65 27.42 -22.98
C GLU A 203 6.26 28.41 -21.96
N GLY A 204 6.68 27.91 -20.78
CA GLY A 204 7.35 28.71 -19.76
C GLY A 204 8.80 29.09 -20.10
N THR A 205 9.49 28.32 -20.96
CA THR A 205 10.81 28.69 -21.49
C THR A 205 10.73 29.71 -22.63
N PHE A 206 9.61 29.76 -23.38
CA PHE A 206 9.42 30.75 -24.45
C PHE A 206 9.14 32.17 -23.93
N MET A 207 8.62 32.32 -22.71
CA MET A 207 8.34 33.64 -22.11
C MET A 207 9.52 34.24 -21.33
N ALA A 208 10.59 33.48 -21.08
CA ALA A 208 11.78 33.95 -20.35
C ALA A 208 12.93 34.41 -21.26
N GLU A 209 12.89 34.13 -22.57
CA GLU A 209 13.86 34.62 -23.57
C GLU A 209 13.34 35.84 -24.38
N GLY A 210 12.18 36.40 -23.99
CA GLY A 210 11.50 37.51 -24.69
C GLY A 210 11.41 38.83 -23.93
N MET A 211 12.23 39.07 -22.90
CA MET A 211 12.34 40.35 -22.19
C MET A 211 13.78 40.77 -21.96
#